data_AF-A0A2V5WR18-F1
#
_entry.id   AF-A0A2V5WR18-F1
#
_cell.length_a   1.000
_cell.length_b   1.000
_cell.length_c   1.000
_cell.angle_alpha   90.00
_cell.angle_beta   90.00
_cell.angle_gamma   90.00
#
_symmetry.space_group_name_H-M   'P 1'
#
loop_
_entity.id
_entity.type
_entity.pdbx_description
1 polymer ?
#
loop_
_entity_poly.entity_id
_entity_poly.type
_entity_poly.pdbx_seq_one_letter_code
_entity_poly.pdbx_strand_id
1 'polypeptide(L)'
;MNDAQAITDTERQELLALYQVTAQDLAFFKGQQWNLTNYTSLALAAIVGIAQLPGSALTSCERLVLSVVASVVVLIAGLVLWRLNSSINMRRQRLERLFSQLSERFRGARGEKAIVSAAEMSTFLTALLIVGLSIVWWLVYFRA
;
A
#
# COMPACT_ATOMS: atom_id res chain seq x y z
N MET A 1 -21.16 5.48 43.24
CA MET A 1 -22.21 5.04 42.28
C MET A 1 -21.61 5.23 40.90
N ASN A 2 -21.17 4.14 40.28
CA ASN A 2 -20.56 4.15 38.95
C ASN A 2 -21.68 3.95 37.94
N ASP A 3 -22.10 5.03 37.29
CA ASP A 3 -22.97 4.96 36.13
C ASP A 3 -22.16 4.37 34.96
N ALA A 4 -22.07 3.05 34.93
CA ALA A 4 -21.78 2.33 33.71
C ALA A 4 -22.96 2.59 32.76
N GLN A 5 -22.90 3.70 32.00
CA GLN A 5 -23.86 4.01 30.96
C GLN A 5 -24.01 2.77 30.08
N ALA A 6 -25.17 2.13 30.17
CA ALA A 6 -25.50 0.99 29.34
C ALA A 6 -25.58 1.52 27.90
N ILE A 7 -24.61 1.15 27.07
CA ILE A 7 -24.62 1.45 25.64
C ILE A 7 -25.98 1.03 25.10
N THR A 8 -26.75 1.99 24.61
CA THR A 8 -28.07 1.76 24.03
C THR A 8 -27.95 0.91 22.77
N ASP A 9 -29.01 0.20 22.39
CA ASP A 9 -28.99 -0.63 21.18
C ASP A 9 -28.70 0.20 19.92
N THR A 10 -29.09 1.48 19.91
CA THR A 10 -28.77 2.44 18.86
C THR A 10 -27.26 2.74 18.79
N GLU A 11 -26.62 3.08 19.91
CA GLU A 11 -25.17 3.33 19.96
C GLU A 11 -24.37 2.09 19.55
N ARG A 12 -24.85 0.88 19.91
CA ARG A 12 -24.24 -0.38 19.47
C ARG A 12 -24.33 -0.55 17.95
N GLN A 13 -25.46 -0.23 17.32
CA GLN A 13 -25.63 -0.30 15.87
C GLN A 13 -24.73 0.71 15.15
N GLU A 14 -24.63 1.93 15.67
CA GLU A 14 -23.73 2.97 15.13
C GLU A 14 -22.25 2.54 15.21
N LEU A 15 -21.83 1.95 16.34
CA LEU A 15 -20.48 1.41 16.51
C LEU A 15 -20.18 0.26 15.54
N LEU A 16 -21.14 -0.64 15.32
CA LEU A 16 -21.00 -1.74 14.36
C LEU A 16 -20.94 -1.24 12.91
N ALA A 17 -21.76 -0.24 12.56
CA ALA A 17 -21.73 0.40 11.26
C ALA A 17 -20.36 1.08 11.02
N LEU A 18 -19.87 1.84 12.00
CA LEU A 18 -18.57 2.51 11.93
C LEU A 18 -17.41 1.51 11.82
N TYR A 19 -17.51 0.37 12.53
CA TYR A 19 -16.57 -0.73 12.40
C TYR A 19 -16.56 -1.31 10.98
N GLN A 20 -17.73 -1.61 10.41
CA GLN A 20 -17.86 -2.16 9.07
C GLN A 20 -17.28 -1.22 8.01
N VAL A 21 -17.62 0.07 8.06
CA VAL A 21 -17.07 1.08 7.14
C VAL A 21 -15.54 1.13 7.26
N THR A 22 -15.01 1.20 8.48
CA THR A 22 -13.56 1.31 8.70
C THR A 22 -12.81 0.05 8.24
N ALA A 23 -13.40 -1.14 8.42
CA ALA A 23 -12.83 -2.40 7.95
C ALA A 23 -12.82 -2.50 6.42
N GLN A 24 -13.92 -2.11 5.76
CA GLN A 24 -14.02 -2.06 4.31
C GLN A 24 -13.00 -1.09 3.70
N ASP A 25 -12.90 0.11 4.27
CA ASP A 25 -11.92 1.10 3.87
C ASP A 25 -10.49 0.57 3.96
N LEU A 26 -10.16 -0.10 5.07
CA LEU A 26 -8.83 -0.66 5.28
C LEU A 26 -8.48 -1.72 4.21
N ALA A 27 -9.45 -2.56 3.84
CA ALA A 27 -9.30 -3.54 2.77
C ALA A 27 -9.11 -2.85 1.41
N PHE A 28 -9.88 -1.80 1.13
CA PHE A 28 -9.77 -1.01 -0.09
C PHE A 28 -8.39 -0.36 -0.24
N PHE A 29 -7.84 0.28 0.80
CA PHE A 29 -6.51 0.89 0.72
C PHE A 29 -5.38 -0.13 0.56
N LYS A 30 -5.49 -1.30 1.20
CA LYS A 30 -4.55 -2.40 0.97
C LYS A 30 -4.63 -2.92 -0.47
N GLY A 31 -5.84 -3.03 -1.02
CA GLY A 31 -6.06 -3.35 -2.43
C GLY A 31 -5.41 -2.33 -3.37
N GLN A 32 -5.49 -1.04 -3.05
CA GLN A 32 -4.80 0.01 -3.80
C GLN A 32 -3.28 -0.11 -3.72
N GLN A 33 -2.70 -0.40 -2.55
CA GLN A 33 -1.25 -0.61 -2.42
C GLN A 33 -0.77 -1.77 -3.30
N TRP A 34 -1.53 -2.87 -3.33
CA TRP A 34 -1.26 -4.02 -4.19
C TRP A 34 -1.35 -3.68 -5.67
N ASN A 35 -2.48 -3.08 -6.10
CA ASN A 35 -2.71 -2.71 -7.49
C ASN A 35 -1.67 -1.72 -8.00
N LEU A 36 -1.34 -0.70 -7.21
CA LEU A 36 -0.30 0.28 -7.55
C LEU A 36 1.03 -0.42 -7.80
N THR A 37 1.46 -1.30 -6.89
CA THR A 37 2.73 -2.02 -7.03
C THR A 37 2.74 -2.90 -8.29
N ASN A 38 1.65 -3.59 -8.58
CA ASN A 38 1.52 -4.42 -9.79
C ASN A 38 1.61 -3.58 -11.07
N TYR A 39 0.85 -2.48 -11.16
CA TYR A 39 0.88 -1.62 -12.33
C TYR A 39 2.23 -0.93 -12.52
N THR A 40 2.88 -0.51 -11.43
CA THR A 40 4.25 0.02 -11.50
C THR A 40 5.24 -1.04 -11.97
N SER A 41 5.13 -2.28 -11.47
CA SER A 41 5.99 -3.38 -11.91
C SER A 41 5.80 -3.71 -13.39
N LEU A 42 4.54 -3.70 -13.86
CA LEU A 42 4.21 -3.90 -15.27
C LEU A 42 4.79 -2.77 -16.14
N ALA A 43 4.71 -1.52 -15.69
CA ALA A 43 5.31 -0.39 -16.40
C ALA A 43 6.83 -0.52 -16.51
N LEU A 44 7.51 -0.94 -15.43
CA LEU A 44 8.95 -1.20 -15.45
C LEU A 44 9.31 -2.34 -16.42
N ALA A 45 8.53 -3.43 -16.42
CA ALA A 45 8.72 -4.53 -17.35
C ALA A 45 8.53 -4.10 -18.81
N ALA A 46 7.53 -3.25 -19.09
CA ALA A 46 7.31 -2.69 -20.43
C ALA A 46 8.49 -1.83 -20.89
N ILE A 47 9.06 -0.99 -20.02
CA ILE A 47 10.24 -0.17 -20.33
C ILE A 47 11.44 -1.05 -20.69
N VAL A 48 11.68 -2.11 -19.92
CA VAL A 48 12.74 -3.09 -20.22
C VAL A 48 12.47 -3.81 -21.54
N GLY A 49 11.22 -4.19 -21.79
CA GLY A 49 10.80 -4.83 -23.04
C GLY A 49 11.09 -3.95 -24.26
N ILE A 50 10.74 -2.67 -24.21
CA ILE A 50 11.03 -1.69 -25.27
C ILE A 50 12.54 -1.58 -25.49
N ALA A 51 13.33 -1.54 -24.42
CA ALA A 51 14.78 -1.42 -24.51
C ALA A 51 15.47 -2.64 -25.14
N GLN A 52 14.85 -3.82 -25.06
CA GLN A 52 15.41 -5.09 -25.55
C GLN A 52 14.77 -5.58 -26.85
N LEU A 53 13.96 -4.74 -27.53
CA LEU A 53 13.36 -5.12 -28.80
C LEU A 53 14.45 -5.44 -29.85
N PRO A 54 14.41 -6.64 -30.47
CA PRO A 54 15.41 -7.01 -31.47
C PRO A 54 15.28 -6.09 -32.70
N GLY A 55 16.38 -5.42 -33.05
CA GLY A 55 16.45 -4.46 -34.16
C GLY A 55 16.35 -2.99 -33.76
N SER A 56 16.07 -2.69 -32.48
CA SER A 56 16.04 -1.33 -31.96
C SER A 56 17.43 -0.91 -31.47
N ALA A 57 18.24 -0.29 -32.34
CA ALA A 57 19.47 0.37 -31.93
C ALA A 57 19.15 1.69 -31.22
N LEU A 58 18.67 1.61 -29.98
CA LEU A 58 18.37 2.79 -29.17
C LEU A 58 19.63 3.60 -28.92
N THR A 59 19.54 4.89 -29.21
CA THR A 59 20.59 5.86 -28.92
C THR A 59 20.77 6.05 -27.41
N SER A 60 21.95 6.52 -26.99
CA SER A 60 22.22 6.81 -25.57
C SER A 60 21.22 7.79 -24.96
N CYS A 61 20.71 8.74 -25.75
CA CYS A 61 19.68 9.69 -25.32
C CYS A 61 18.34 9.00 -25.06
N GLU A 62 17.88 8.10 -25.94
CA GLU A 62 16.62 7.37 -25.74
C GLU A 62 16.69 6.46 -24.51
N ARG A 63 17.83 5.79 -24.29
CA ARG A 63 18.08 4.97 -23.09
C ARG A 63 18.04 5.81 -21.81
N LEU A 64 18.62 7.00 -21.84
CA LEU A 64 18.57 7.94 -20.71
C LEU A 64 17.14 8.40 -20.45
N VAL A 65 16.37 8.75 -21.48
CA VAL A 65 14.95 9.12 -21.35
C VAL A 65 14.14 7.97 -20.74
N LEU A 66 14.30 6.74 -21.21
CA LEU A 66 13.61 5.57 -20.64
C LEU A 66 13.95 5.35 -19.16
N SER A 67 15.21 5.53 -18.79
CA SER A 67 15.68 5.39 -17.40
C SER A 67 15.13 6.50 -16.49
N VAL A 68 15.05 7.74 -16.99
CA VAL A 68 14.42 8.86 -16.28
C VAL A 68 12.92 8.61 -16.10
N VAL A 69 12.22 8.15 -17.14
CA VAL A 69 10.79 7.81 -17.06
C VAL A 69 10.55 6.72 -16.02
N ALA A 70 11.35 5.65 -16.01
CA ALA A 70 11.26 4.61 -15.00
C ALA A 70 11.44 5.17 -13.58
N SER A 71 12.40 6.07 -13.40
CA SER A 71 12.68 6.72 -12.12
C SER A 71 11.50 7.58 -11.66
N VAL A 72 10.92 8.38 -12.56
CA VAL A 72 9.72 9.20 -12.26
C VAL A 72 8.54 8.32 -11.88
N VAL A 73 8.29 7.23 -12.60
CA VAL A 73 7.21 6.28 -12.31
C VAL A 73 7.35 5.68 -10.90
N VAL A 74 8.57 5.28 -10.51
CA VAL A 74 8.85 4.72 -9.19
C VAL A 74 8.75 5.78 -8.09
N LEU A 75 9.20 7.01 -8.34
CA LEU A 75 9.06 8.12 -7.40
C LEU A 75 7.58 8.43 -7.12
N ILE A 76 6.75 8.52 -8.17
CA ILE A 76 5.30 8.74 -8.02
C ILE A 76 4.67 7.59 -7.24
N ALA A 77 4.98 6.35 -7.59
CA ALA A 77 4.47 5.18 -6.88
C ALA A 77 4.86 5.19 -5.39
N GLY A 78 6.12 5.55 -5.08
CA GLY A 78 6.59 5.70 -3.71
C GLY A 78 5.83 6.77 -2.92
N LEU A 79 5.59 7.95 -3.51
CA LEU A 79 4.80 9.01 -2.89
C LEU A 79 3.35 8.57 -2.60
N VAL A 80 2.73 7.87 -3.55
CA VAL A 80 1.36 7.37 -3.39
C VAL A 80 1.31 6.27 -2.33
N LEU A 81 2.27 5.33 -2.31
CA LEU A 81 2.39 4.32 -1.25
C LEU A 81 2.53 4.95 0.14
N TRP A 82 3.35 6.01 0.26
CA TRP A 82 3.51 6.73 1.52
C TRP A 82 2.21 7.39 1.99
N ARG A 83 1.48 8.05 1.09
CA ARG A 83 0.15 8.64 1.41
C ARG A 83 -0.87 7.56 1.79
N LEU A 84 -0.89 6.43 1.08
CA LEU A 84 -1.74 5.28 1.38
C LEU A 84 -1.44 4.73 2.78
N ASN A 85 -0.16 4.57 3.12
CA ASN A 85 0.27 4.09 4.44
C ASN A 85 -0.16 5.04 5.56
N SER A 86 -0.03 6.36 5.35
CA SER A 86 -0.51 7.36 6.30
C SER A 86 -2.03 7.27 6.53
N SER A 87 -2.81 7.15 5.45
CA SER A 87 -4.28 6.97 5.52
C SER A 87 -4.66 5.69 6.26
N ILE A 88 -3.96 4.58 5.99
CA ILE A 88 -4.16 3.30 6.66
C ILE A 88 -3.88 3.41 8.16
N ASN A 89 -2.77 4.07 8.55
CA ASN A 89 -2.41 4.25 9.96
C ASN A 89 -3.44 5.09 10.71
N MET A 90 -3.93 6.19 10.12
CA MET A 90 -4.98 7.01 10.74
C MET A 90 -6.27 6.20 10.97
N ARG A 91 -6.65 5.33 10.02
CA ARG A 91 -7.85 4.49 10.13
C ARG A 91 -7.67 3.33 11.11
N ARG A 92 -6.48 2.73 11.18
CA ARG A 92 -6.14 1.75 12.21
C ARG A 92 -6.23 2.35 13.61
N GLN A 93 -5.68 3.55 13.83
CA GLN A 93 -5.78 4.24 15.11
C GLN A 93 -7.23 4.53 15.51
N ARG A 94 -8.08 4.95 14.55
CA ARG A 94 -9.53 5.11 14.83
C ARG A 94 -10.17 3.78 15.22
N LEU A 95 -9.84 2.71 14.50
CA LEU A 95 -10.37 1.38 14.76
C LEU A 95 -9.94 0.84 16.13
N GLU A 96 -8.69 1.07 16.53
CA GLU A 96 -8.17 0.72 17.86
C GLU A 96 -8.90 1.47 18.97
N ARG A 97 -9.19 2.76 18.78
CA ARG A 97 -10.02 3.53 19.74
C ARG A 97 -11.43 2.95 19.86
N LEU A 98 -12.06 2.57 18.75
CA LEU A 98 -13.38 1.92 18.77
C LEU A 98 -13.32 0.57 19.49
N PHE A 99 -12.26 -0.22 19.27
CA PHE A 99 -12.08 -1.49 19.98
C PHE A 99 -11.84 -1.33 21.48
N SER A 100 -11.20 -0.24 21.92
CA SER A 100 -11.02 0.01 23.35
C SER A 100 -12.34 0.23 24.09
N GLN A 101 -13.41 0.61 23.37
CA GLN A 101 -14.75 0.83 23.92
C GLN A 101 -15.66 -0.41 23.82
N LEU A 102 -15.22 -1.48 23.16
CA LEU A 102 -16.01 -2.69 22.95
C LEU A 102 -15.72 -3.76 24.01
N SER A 103 -16.73 -4.60 24.30
CA SER A 103 -16.65 -5.62 25.35
C SER A 103 -15.49 -6.62 25.17
N GLU A 104 -14.95 -7.10 26.29
CA GLU A 104 -13.83 -8.07 26.29
C GLU A 104 -14.16 -9.37 25.56
N ARG A 105 -15.44 -9.79 25.55
CA ARG A 105 -15.91 -10.96 24.81
C ARG A 105 -15.72 -10.80 23.30
N PHE A 106 -15.93 -9.60 22.77
CA PHE A 106 -15.72 -9.31 21.35
C PHE A 106 -14.23 -9.25 21.00
N ARG A 107 -13.40 -8.66 21.89
CA ARG A 107 -11.94 -8.70 21.77
C ARG A 107 -11.41 -10.13 21.74
N GLY A 108 -11.89 -11.00 22.64
CA GLY A 108 -11.52 -12.42 22.69
C GLY A 108 -11.96 -13.21 21.45
N ALA A 109 -13.16 -12.95 20.93
CA ALA A 109 -13.68 -13.63 19.73
C ALA A 109 -12.95 -13.25 18.43
N ARG A 110 -12.35 -12.06 18.36
CA ARG A 110 -11.62 -11.57 17.17
C ARG A 110 -10.31 -12.35 16.92
N GLY A 111 -9.72 -12.89 17.99
CA GLY A 111 -8.37 -13.44 17.98
C GLY A 111 -7.32 -12.36 17.76
N GLU A 112 -6.22 -12.41 18.51
CA GLU A 112 -5.04 -11.58 18.22
C GLU A 112 -4.43 -12.07 16.90
N LYS A 113 -4.88 -11.50 15.78
CA LYS A 113 -4.11 -11.60 14.55
C LYS A 113 -2.89 -10.72 14.73
N ALA A 114 -1.70 -11.30 14.59
CA ALA A 114 -0.44 -10.57 14.56
C ALA A 114 -0.63 -9.33 13.69
N ILE A 115 -0.53 -8.15 14.31
CA ILE A 115 -0.73 -6.88 13.64
C ILE A 115 0.52 -6.70 12.77
N VAL A 116 0.54 -7.30 11.57
CA VAL A 116 1.53 -6.93 10.56
C VAL A 116 1.35 -5.43 10.36
N SER A 117 2.38 -4.68 10.74
CA SER A 117 2.31 -3.24 10.78
C SER A 117 2.05 -2.76 9.35
N ALA A 118 1.13 -1.83 9.16
CA ALA A 118 0.89 -1.27 7.82
C ALA A 118 2.18 -0.69 7.23
N ALA A 119 3.07 -0.21 8.11
CA ALA A 119 4.40 0.22 7.77
C ALA A 119 5.26 -0.91 7.18
N GLU A 120 5.20 -2.13 7.70
CA GLU A 120 5.99 -3.27 7.18
C GLU A 120 5.59 -3.61 5.75
N MET A 121 4.28 -3.65 5.47
CA MET A 121 3.77 -3.90 4.11
C MET A 121 4.16 -2.78 3.15
N SER A 122 4.01 -1.51 3.55
CA SER A 122 4.43 -0.38 2.71
C SER A 122 5.93 -0.41 2.43
N THR A 123 6.75 -0.67 3.44
CA THR A 123 8.21 -0.76 3.29
C THR A 123 8.61 -1.89 2.35
N PHE A 124 7.97 -3.06 2.48
CA PHE A 124 8.21 -4.19 1.58
C PHE A 124 7.89 -3.85 0.13
N LEU A 125 6.73 -3.24 -0.14
CA LEU A 125 6.34 -2.85 -1.49
C LEU A 125 7.27 -1.78 -2.07
N THR A 126 7.68 -0.80 -1.27
CA THR A 126 8.67 0.20 -1.70
C THR A 126 10.02 -0.44 -2.03
N ALA A 127 10.50 -1.38 -1.20
CA ALA A 127 11.74 -2.09 -1.47
C ALA A 127 11.66 -2.86 -2.80
N LEU A 128 10.53 -3.51 -3.08
CA LEU A 128 10.30 -4.22 -4.34
C LEU A 128 10.37 -3.28 -5.55
N LEU A 129 9.79 -2.07 -5.45
CA LEU A 129 9.88 -1.07 -6.52
C LEU A 129 11.30 -0.54 -6.73
N ILE A 130 12.07 -0.37 -5.66
CA ILE A 130 13.48 0.05 -5.76
C ILE A 130 14.32 -1.03 -6.45
N VAL A 131 14.14 -2.29 -6.07
CA VAL A 131 14.81 -3.43 -6.74
C VAL A 131 14.43 -3.47 -8.23
N GLY A 132 13.14 -3.29 -8.54
CA GLY A 132 12.67 -3.19 -9.93
C GLY A 132 13.35 -2.05 -10.69
N LEU A 133 13.47 -0.87 -10.09
CA LEU A 133 14.17 0.28 -10.68
C LEU A 133 15.65 -0.03 -10.94
N SER A 134 16.35 -0.65 -9.98
CA SER A 134 17.75 -1.05 -10.14
C SER A 134 17.93 -2.01 -11.31
N ILE A 135 16.99 -2.95 -11.50
CA ILE A 135 16.99 -3.87 -12.65
C ILE A 135 16.82 -3.10 -13.96
N VAL A 136 15.91 -2.12 -14.02
CA VAL A 136 15.75 -1.28 -15.22
C VAL A 136 17.03 -0.53 -15.56
N TRP A 137 17.65 0.14 -14.59
CA TRP A 137 18.90 0.85 -14.81
C TRP A 137 20.02 -0.07 -15.29
N TRP A 138 20.14 -1.27 -14.70
CA TRP A 138 21.11 -2.26 -15.12
C TRP A 138 20.88 -2.73 -16.56
N LEU A 139 19.65 -3.12 -16.90
CA LEU A 139 19.33 -3.71 -18.20
C LEU A 139 19.28 -2.68 -19.34
N VAL A 140 18.81 -1.46 -19.07
CA VAL A 140 18.58 -0.43 -20.10
C VAL A 140 19.80 0.47 -20.32
N TYR A 141 20.59 0.73 -19.27
CA TYR A 141 21.69 1.69 -19.34
C TYR A 141 23.07 1.02 -19.33
N PHE A 142 23.31 0.06 -18.43
CA PHE A 142 24.64 -0.53 -18.24
C PHE A 142 24.93 -1.75 -19.12
N ARG A 143 23.93 -2.62 -19.34
CA ARG A 143 24.09 -3.86 -20.12
C ARG A 143 23.74 -3.70 -21.61
N ALA A 144 23.00 -2.64 -21.96
CA ALA A 144 22.38 -2.47 -23.27
C ALA A 144 23.36 -2.24 -24.41
#